data_AF-A0A645FPH5-F1
#
_entry.id   AF-A0A645FPH5-F1
#
_cell.length_a   1.000
_cell.length_b   1.000
_cell.length_c   1.000
_cell.angle_alpha   90.00
_cell.angle_beta   90.00
_cell.angle_gamma   90.00
#
_symmetry.space_group_name_H-M   'P 1'
#
loop_
_entity.id
_entity.type
_entity.pdbx_description
1 polymer ?
#
loop_
_entity_poly.entity_id
_entity_poly.type
_entity_poly.pdbx_seq_one_letter_code
_entity_poly.pdbx_strand_id
1 'polypeptide(L)'
;MGYTEHSFPHVIKAAEESSEILKALGYDERTCELARIAGYMHDLGNVVNRDGHAQTGACMAFRILEKLGMSPEETAEVVSAIGNHDESTATTVSPIAAALIIADKSDVRRSRVRAKNDLLHFDIHDRVNYAVYHSDLSVDTEKMTVTLKLNIDTSNCPVIDYFEIFLNRMTLCRKSAHYLGLRFRLIINDAEII
;
A
#
# COMPACT_ATOMS: atom_id res chain seq x y z
N MET A 1 -4.03 -14.74 7.50
CA MET A 1 -5.38 -14.68 8.06
C MET A 1 -6.15 -13.80 7.09
N GLY A 2 -7.19 -14.34 6.42
CA GLY A 2 -7.68 -13.84 5.12
C GLY A 2 -6.96 -14.47 3.94
N TYR A 3 -7.67 -14.67 2.82
CA TYR A 3 -7.19 -15.35 1.60
C TYR A 3 -6.05 -14.60 0.87
N THR A 4 -5.86 -13.32 1.20
CA THR A 4 -4.77 -12.44 0.76
C THR A 4 -3.56 -12.43 1.73
N GLU A 5 -2.34 -12.37 1.19
CA GLU A 5 -1.09 -12.51 1.95
C GLU A 5 -0.68 -11.24 2.72
N HIS A 6 -1.03 -11.16 4.01
CA HIS A 6 -0.48 -10.20 4.99
C HIS A 6 0.84 -10.72 5.63
N SER A 7 1.78 -11.17 4.80
CA SER A 7 3.04 -11.79 5.25
C SER A 7 4.19 -10.78 5.30
N PHE A 8 5.32 -11.19 5.89
CA PHE A 8 6.58 -10.43 5.88
C PHE A 8 6.93 -9.83 4.50
N PRO A 9 6.86 -10.57 3.37
CA PRO A 9 7.05 -10.01 2.03
C PRO A 9 6.21 -8.77 1.67
N HIS A 10 4.98 -8.67 2.19
CA HIS A 10 4.12 -7.52 1.93
C HIS A 10 4.54 -6.32 2.77
N VAL A 11 4.62 -6.47 4.08
CA VAL A 11 4.96 -5.37 4.99
C VAL A 11 6.38 -4.85 4.78
N ILE A 12 7.33 -5.72 4.40
CA ILE A 12 8.70 -5.33 4.02
C ILE A 12 8.65 -4.46 2.77
N LYS A 13 7.96 -4.90 1.71
CA LYS A 13 7.85 -4.14 0.47
C LYS A 13 7.18 -2.79 0.71
N ALA A 14 6.06 -2.77 1.44
CA ALA A 14 5.36 -1.53 1.77
C ALA A 14 6.26 -0.55 2.55
N ALA A 15 7.05 -1.06 3.50
CA ALA A 15 8.01 -0.27 4.26
C ALA A 15 9.13 0.32 3.40
N GLU A 16 9.74 -0.49 2.53
CA GLU A 16 10.81 -0.06 1.63
C GLU A 16 10.29 0.95 0.61
N GLU A 17 9.17 0.68 -0.06
CA GLU A 17 8.58 1.58 -1.05
C GLU A 17 8.13 2.91 -0.42
N SER A 18 7.54 2.88 0.78
CA SER A 18 7.15 4.11 1.48
C SER A 18 8.36 5.02 1.74
N SER A 19 9.47 4.43 2.19
CA SER A 19 10.73 5.14 2.41
C SER A 19 11.33 5.67 1.12
N GLU A 20 11.40 4.84 0.06
CA GLU A 20 12.02 5.23 -1.21
C GLU A 20 11.20 6.31 -1.95
N ILE A 21 9.87 6.31 -1.84
CA ILE A 21 9.02 7.40 -2.36
C ILE A 21 9.42 8.74 -1.73
N LEU A 22 9.48 8.82 -0.40
CA LEU A 22 9.80 10.07 0.30
C LEU A 22 11.26 10.49 0.06
N LYS A 23 12.17 9.52 0.04
CA LYS A 23 13.58 9.76 -0.24
C LYS A 23 13.78 10.31 -1.66
N ALA A 24 13.09 9.77 -2.66
CA ALA A 24 13.13 10.29 -4.03
C ALA A 24 12.67 11.75 -4.09
N LEU A 25 11.69 12.13 -3.26
CA LEU A 25 11.18 13.50 -3.15
C LEU A 25 12.05 14.43 -2.29
N GLY A 26 13.16 13.95 -1.75
CA GLY A 26 14.11 14.77 -0.98
C GLY A 26 13.70 15.04 0.47
N TYR A 27 12.78 14.25 1.04
CA TYR A 27 12.51 14.29 2.47
C TYR A 27 13.74 13.84 3.29
N ASP A 28 13.83 14.31 4.53
CA ASP A 28 14.94 13.96 5.41
C ASP A 28 14.95 12.47 5.80
N GLU A 29 16.11 11.98 6.23
CA GLU A 29 16.33 10.57 6.57
C GLU A 29 15.38 10.09 7.67
N ARG A 30 15.07 10.96 8.66
CA ARG A 30 14.21 10.58 9.76
C ARG A 30 12.76 10.41 9.31
N THR A 31 12.25 11.30 8.48
CA THR A 31 10.92 11.16 7.87
C THR A 31 10.80 9.87 7.04
N CYS A 32 11.84 9.53 6.27
CA CYS A 32 11.88 8.27 5.50
C CYS A 32 11.88 7.04 6.43
N GLU A 33 12.63 7.10 7.53
CA GLU A 33 12.66 6.05 8.54
C GLU A 33 11.29 5.85 9.20
N LEU A 34 10.59 6.92 9.58
CA LEU A 34 9.25 6.83 10.15
C LEU A 34 8.24 6.21 9.18
N ALA A 35 8.32 6.54 7.88
CA ALA A 35 7.52 5.90 6.83
C ALA A 35 7.80 4.40 6.72
N ARG A 36 9.07 4.00 6.82
CA ARG A 36 9.46 2.58 6.87
C ARG A 36 8.88 1.88 8.09
N ILE A 37 8.96 2.49 9.28
CA ILE A 37 8.38 1.94 10.52
C ILE A 37 6.86 1.78 10.37
N ALA A 38 6.17 2.80 9.87
CA ALA A 38 4.74 2.74 9.60
C ALA A 38 4.39 1.59 8.63
N GLY A 39 5.12 1.46 7.52
CA GLY A 39 4.94 0.37 6.56
C GLY A 39 5.17 -1.03 7.14
N TYR A 40 6.13 -1.20 8.05
CA TYR A 40 6.34 -2.48 8.72
C TYR A 40 5.20 -2.87 9.67
N MET A 41 4.55 -1.86 10.27
CA MET A 41 3.58 -2.05 11.36
C MET A 41 2.12 -1.92 10.92
N HIS A 42 1.84 -1.41 9.71
CA HIS A 42 0.49 -0.97 9.32
C HIS A 42 -0.59 -2.05 9.44
N ASP A 43 -0.20 -3.29 9.17
CA ASP A 43 -1.10 -4.44 9.11
C ASP A 43 -1.19 -5.23 10.43
N LEU A 44 -0.57 -4.76 11.52
CA LEU A 44 -0.56 -5.46 12.82
C LEU A 44 -1.97 -5.79 13.32
N GLY A 45 -2.94 -4.91 13.08
CA GLY A 45 -4.32 -5.07 13.55
C GLY A 45 -5.04 -6.28 12.96
N ASN A 46 -4.56 -6.86 11.85
CA ASN A 46 -5.13 -8.07 11.25
C ASN A 46 -5.05 -9.29 12.19
N VAL A 47 -4.20 -9.26 13.24
CA VAL A 47 -4.20 -10.30 14.28
C VAL A 47 -5.48 -10.28 15.13
N VAL A 48 -6.15 -9.12 15.21
CA VAL A 48 -7.41 -8.93 15.92
C VAL A 48 -8.57 -9.20 14.96
N ASN A 49 -8.66 -8.43 13.87
CA ASN A 49 -9.66 -8.57 12.82
C ASN A 49 -9.18 -7.83 11.56
N ARG A 50 -9.65 -8.28 10.38
CA ARG A 50 -9.47 -7.54 9.12
C ARG A 50 -10.31 -6.26 9.09
N ASP A 51 -11.52 -6.32 9.63
CA ASP A 51 -12.37 -5.14 9.79
C ASP A 51 -11.81 -4.24 10.90
N GLY A 52 -11.59 -2.96 10.59
CA GLY A 52 -10.95 -2.02 11.51
C GLY A 52 -9.48 -2.31 11.83
N HIS A 53 -8.77 -3.06 10.97
CA HIS A 53 -7.36 -3.43 11.23
C HIS A 53 -6.43 -2.22 11.30
N ALA A 54 -6.71 -1.15 10.53
CA ALA A 54 -5.92 0.08 10.60
C ALA A 54 -5.97 0.72 11.99
N GLN A 55 -7.16 0.86 12.58
CA GLN A 55 -7.35 1.51 13.88
C GLN A 55 -6.83 0.64 15.03
N THR A 56 -7.11 -0.66 14.99
CA THR A 56 -6.57 -1.58 16.00
C THR A 56 -5.04 -1.70 15.90
N GLY A 57 -4.49 -1.74 14.68
CA GLY A 57 -3.07 -1.71 14.40
C GLY A 57 -2.39 -0.43 14.90
N ALA A 58 -3.02 0.73 14.69
CA ALA A 58 -2.55 2.02 15.20
C ALA A 58 -2.45 2.03 16.74
N CYS A 59 -3.48 1.54 17.44
CA CYS A 59 -3.46 1.40 18.90
C CYS A 59 -2.36 0.45 19.40
N MET A 60 -2.11 -0.65 18.69
CA MET A 60 -1.04 -1.59 19.01
C MET A 60 0.33 -0.97 18.77
N ALA A 61 0.52 -0.30 17.63
CA ALA A 61 1.76 0.38 17.28
C ALA A 61 2.10 1.46 18.31
N PHE A 62 1.13 2.27 18.72
CA PHE A 62 1.28 3.26 19.79
C PHE A 62 1.90 2.64 21.04
N ARG A 63 1.31 1.55 21.55
CA ARG A 63 1.79 0.84 22.75
C ARG A 63 3.19 0.25 22.59
N ILE A 64 3.51 -0.27 21.41
CA ILE A 64 4.82 -0.87 21.13
C ILE A 64 5.90 0.21 21.07
N LEU A 65 5.66 1.28 20.31
CA LEU A 65 6.60 2.37 20.11
C LEU A 65 6.84 3.17 21.40
N GLU A 66 5.79 3.43 22.17
CA GLU A 66 5.86 4.02 23.51
C GLU A 66 6.81 3.21 24.41
N LYS A 67 6.64 1.88 24.46
CA LYS A 67 7.48 0.99 25.28
C LYS A 67 8.94 0.91 24.81
N LEU A 68 9.18 1.13 23.52
CA LEU A 68 10.52 1.18 22.95
C LEU A 68 11.19 2.56 23.13
N GLY A 69 10.49 3.53 23.72
CA GLY A 69 11.04 4.86 24.02
C GLY A 69 11.07 5.80 22.81
N MET A 70 10.29 5.54 21.76
CA MET A 70 10.10 6.49 20.67
C MET A 70 9.44 7.77 21.20
N SER A 71 9.82 8.94 20.67
CA SER A 71 9.24 10.21 21.10
C SER A 71 7.73 10.25 20.84
N PRO A 72 6.94 10.99 21.66
CA PRO A 72 5.50 11.14 21.44
C PRO A 72 5.16 11.70 20.05
N GLU A 73 5.96 12.64 19.54
CA GLU A 73 5.76 13.30 18.25
C GLU A 73 5.89 12.31 17.09
N GLU A 74 6.96 11.51 17.08
CA GLU A 74 7.21 10.51 16.05
C GLU A 74 6.26 9.32 16.16
N THR A 75 5.89 8.95 17.38
CA THR A 75 4.87 7.94 17.63
C THR A 75 3.53 8.38 17.03
N ALA A 76 3.17 9.66 17.20
CA ALA A 76 1.94 10.22 16.62
C ALA A 76 1.97 10.19 15.08
N GLU A 77 3.10 10.53 14.44
CA GLU A 77 3.25 10.45 12.98
C GLU A 77 3.05 9.02 12.45
N VAL A 78 3.72 8.04 13.07
CA VAL A 78 3.60 6.62 12.65
C VAL A 78 2.18 6.10 12.86
N VAL A 79 1.60 6.32 14.05
CA VAL A 79 0.27 5.82 14.40
C VAL A 79 -0.81 6.50 13.54
N SER A 80 -0.66 7.78 13.23
CA SER A 80 -1.55 8.52 12.35
C SER A 80 -1.52 7.95 10.92
N ALA A 81 -0.33 7.66 10.39
CA ALA A 81 -0.20 7.01 9.08
C ALA A 81 -0.87 5.62 9.07
N ILE A 82 -0.63 4.79 10.09
CA ILE A 82 -1.25 3.47 10.20
C ILE A 82 -2.77 3.57 10.32
N GLY A 83 -3.30 4.47 11.15
CA GLY A 83 -4.75 4.60 11.36
C GLY A 83 -5.54 5.05 10.12
N ASN A 84 -4.87 5.67 9.15
CA ASN A 84 -5.47 6.26 7.96
C ASN A 84 -5.09 5.56 6.65
N HIS A 85 -4.52 4.34 6.68
CA HIS A 85 -4.07 3.67 5.45
C HIS A 85 -5.14 2.76 4.80
N ASP A 86 -6.15 2.29 5.54
CA ASP A 86 -7.12 1.33 5.02
C ASP A 86 -8.19 1.97 4.11
N GLU A 87 -8.64 1.24 3.09
CA GLU A 87 -9.49 1.76 2.00
C GLU A 87 -10.74 2.50 2.45
N SER A 88 -11.41 1.99 3.49
CA SER A 88 -12.70 2.51 3.98
C SER A 88 -12.59 3.86 4.68
N THR A 89 -11.42 4.14 5.25
CA THR A 89 -11.16 5.30 6.12
C THR A 89 -9.95 6.12 5.67
N ALA A 90 -9.37 5.77 4.53
CA ALA A 90 -8.09 6.31 4.10
C ALA A 90 -8.14 7.82 3.89
N THR A 91 -7.25 8.51 4.60
CA THR A 91 -7.08 9.95 4.50
C THR A 91 -5.60 10.29 4.47
N THR A 92 -5.18 11.02 3.45
CA THR A 92 -3.80 11.47 3.34
C THR A 92 -3.56 12.66 4.28
N VAL A 93 -3.15 12.37 5.51
CA VAL A 93 -3.00 13.38 6.59
C VAL A 93 -1.58 13.88 6.78
N SER A 94 -0.57 13.15 6.28
CA SER A 94 0.84 13.52 6.34
C SER A 94 1.61 12.90 5.16
N PRO A 95 2.85 13.35 4.88
CA PRO A 95 3.70 12.72 3.87
C PRO A 95 3.93 11.23 4.12
N ILE A 96 4.12 10.84 5.37
CA ILE A 96 4.28 9.43 5.81
C ILE A 96 3.03 8.63 5.45
N ALA A 97 1.84 9.15 5.78
CA ALA A 97 0.57 8.50 5.42
C ALA A 97 0.40 8.40 3.89
N ALA A 98 0.77 9.45 3.15
CA ALA A 98 0.68 9.47 1.69
C ALA A 98 1.54 8.36 1.05
N ALA A 99 2.80 8.27 1.46
CA ALA A 99 3.73 7.27 0.95
C ALA A 99 3.27 5.85 1.31
N LEU A 100 2.81 5.65 2.55
CA LEU A 100 2.26 4.36 3.01
C LEU A 100 1.06 3.91 2.18
N ILE A 101 0.10 4.81 1.94
CA ILE A 101 -1.08 4.51 1.12
C ILE A 101 -0.67 4.10 -0.30
N ILE A 102 0.27 4.83 -0.92
CA ILE A 102 0.74 4.49 -2.27
C ILE A 102 1.40 3.10 -2.26
N ALA A 103 2.33 2.85 -1.34
CA ALA A 103 3.07 1.59 -1.25
C ALA A 103 2.16 0.39 -1.00
N ASP A 104 1.25 0.47 -0.01
CA ASP A 104 0.32 -0.63 0.28
C ASP A 104 -0.66 -0.88 -0.87
N LYS A 105 -1.36 0.17 -1.33
CA LYS A 105 -2.44 0.00 -2.32
C LYS A 105 -1.92 -0.33 -3.73
N SER A 106 -0.65 -0.07 -4.01
CA SER A 106 0.02 -0.48 -5.25
C SER A 106 0.65 -1.87 -5.21
N ASP A 107 0.70 -2.55 -4.04
CA ASP A 107 1.22 -3.92 -3.96
C ASP A 107 0.20 -4.96 -4.49
N VAL A 108 0.12 -5.03 -5.82
CA VAL A 108 -0.77 -5.91 -6.58
C VAL A 108 0.06 -6.91 -7.37
N ARG A 109 0.11 -8.17 -6.93
CA ARG A 109 0.98 -9.20 -7.55
C ARG A 109 0.51 -10.61 -7.23
N ARG A 110 0.72 -11.54 -8.17
CA ARG A 110 0.34 -12.97 -8.02
C ARG A 110 0.91 -13.64 -6.78
N SER A 111 2.07 -13.21 -6.29
CA SER A 111 2.66 -13.77 -5.08
C SER A 111 1.79 -13.54 -3.83
N ARG A 112 0.94 -12.50 -3.80
CA ARG A 112 0.03 -12.19 -2.68
C ARG A 112 -1.11 -13.20 -2.49
N VAL A 113 -1.29 -14.15 -3.42
CA VAL A 113 -2.36 -15.15 -3.35
C VAL A 113 -1.80 -16.45 -2.78
N ARG A 114 -2.26 -16.82 -1.58
CA ARG A 114 -1.75 -18.01 -0.85
C ARG A 114 -2.27 -19.32 -1.43
N ALA A 115 -3.54 -19.36 -1.86
CA ALA A 115 -4.24 -20.60 -2.23
C ALA A 115 -4.17 -20.91 -3.73
N LYS A 116 -2.98 -20.92 -4.35
CA LYS A 116 -2.81 -21.07 -5.81
C LYS A 116 -3.49 -22.29 -6.45
N ASN A 117 -3.82 -23.32 -5.65
CA ASN A 117 -4.41 -24.58 -6.11
C ASN A 117 -5.94 -24.66 -5.95
N ASP A 118 -6.58 -23.63 -5.39
CA ASP A 118 -8.03 -23.59 -5.17
C ASP A 118 -8.67 -22.37 -5.84
N LEU A 119 -8.53 -22.33 -7.18
CA LEU A 119 -9.07 -21.27 -8.03
C LEU A 119 -10.60 -21.11 -7.89
N LEU A 120 -11.30 -22.16 -7.44
CA LEU A 120 -12.75 -22.18 -7.28
C LEU A 120 -13.24 -21.29 -6.11
N HIS A 121 -12.37 -20.95 -5.16
CA HIS A 121 -12.71 -20.13 -3.99
C HIS A 121 -12.05 -18.75 -4.01
N PHE A 122 -11.50 -18.30 -5.14
CA PHE A 122 -10.88 -16.98 -5.20
C PHE A 122 -11.92 -15.90 -5.03
N ASP A 123 -11.71 -15.06 -4.00
CA ASP A 123 -12.41 -13.80 -3.96
C ASP A 123 -11.95 -12.89 -5.10
N ILE A 124 -12.66 -11.78 -5.26
CA ILE A 124 -12.45 -10.87 -6.37
C ILE A 124 -11.02 -10.24 -6.33
N HIS A 125 -10.46 -10.03 -5.13
CA HIS A 125 -9.10 -9.51 -4.96
C HIS A 125 -8.04 -10.56 -5.30
N ASP A 126 -8.28 -11.83 -4.94
CA ASP A 126 -7.38 -12.93 -5.25
C ASP A 126 -7.29 -13.17 -6.76
N ARG A 127 -8.42 -13.09 -7.48
CA ARG A 127 -8.43 -13.20 -8.96
C ARG A 127 -7.59 -12.12 -9.61
N VAL A 128 -7.77 -10.87 -9.20
CA VAL A 128 -7.01 -9.75 -9.74
C VAL A 128 -5.53 -9.89 -9.41
N ASN A 129 -5.17 -10.12 -8.15
CA ASN A 129 -3.77 -10.31 -7.76
C ASN A 129 -3.14 -11.46 -8.55
N TYR A 130 -3.85 -12.59 -8.69
CA TYR A 130 -3.38 -13.73 -9.46
C TYR A 130 -3.19 -13.42 -10.95
N ALA A 131 -4.01 -12.55 -11.54
CA ALA A 131 -3.85 -12.15 -12.93
C ALA A 131 -2.58 -11.30 -13.16
N VAL A 132 -2.08 -10.58 -12.14
CA VAL A 132 -0.88 -9.74 -12.24
C VAL A 132 0.40 -10.56 -12.11
N TYR A 133 1.06 -10.86 -13.23
CA TYR A 133 2.33 -11.60 -13.25
C TYR A 133 3.57 -10.70 -13.19
N HIS A 134 3.42 -9.40 -13.41
CA HIS A 134 4.46 -8.40 -13.20
C HIS A 134 3.85 -7.12 -12.63
N SER A 135 4.53 -6.53 -11.64
CA SER A 135 4.12 -5.30 -10.97
C SER A 135 5.38 -4.53 -10.56
N ASP A 136 5.42 -3.25 -10.94
CA ASP A 136 6.51 -2.33 -10.67
C ASP A 136 5.95 -0.96 -10.28
N LEU A 137 6.53 -0.35 -9.25
CA LEU A 137 6.21 0.99 -8.79
C LEU A 137 7.47 1.85 -8.89
N SER A 138 7.39 2.96 -9.62
CA SER A 138 8.53 3.85 -9.85
C SER A 138 8.16 5.31 -9.64
N VAL A 139 9.10 6.09 -9.12
CA VAL A 139 8.98 7.54 -8.95
C VAL A 139 9.93 8.23 -9.93
N ASP A 140 9.41 9.17 -10.70
CA ASP A 140 10.14 10.02 -11.64
C ASP A 140 9.99 11.47 -11.17
N THR A 141 11.07 12.01 -10.63
CA THR A 141 11.14 13.36 -10.05
C THR A 141 11.27 14.45 -11.11
N GLU A 142 11.70 14.13 -12.33
CA GLU A 142 11.74 15.08 -13.43
C GLU A 142 10.33 15.32 -14.00
N LYS A 143 9.57 14.25 -14.17
CA LYS A 143 8.18 14.30 -14.67
C LYS A 143 7.14 14.55 -13.57
N MET A 144 7.58 14.53 -12.31
CA MET A 144 6.76 14.60 -11.11
C MET A 144 5.64 13.55 -11.13
N THR A 145 6.01 12.29 -11.35
CA THR A 145 5.06 11.16 -11.42
C THR A 145 5.46 10.00 -10.52
N VAL A 146 4.46 9.31 -9.97
CA VAL A 146 4.60 7.94 -9.47
C VAL A 146 3.80 7.03 -10.40
N THR A 147 4.46 6.02 -10.96
CA THR A 147 3.88 5.13 -11.98
C THR A 147 3.78 3.72 -11.44
N LEU A 148 2.57 3.16 -11.44
CA LEU A 148 2.33 1.73 -11.21
C LEU A 148 2.20 1.05 -12.57
N LYS A 149 3.15 0.19 -12.91
CA LYS A 149 3.13 -0.63 -14.13
C LYS A 149 2.76 -2.06 -13.80
N LEU A 150 1.71 -2.58 -14.43
CA LEU A 150 1.22 -3.93 -14.25
C LEU A 150 1.17 -4.66 -15.58
N ASN A 151 1.59 -5.93 -15.59
CA ASN A 151 1.24 -6.85 -16.66
C ASN A 151 0.27 -7.91 -16.14
N ILE A 152 -0.86 -8.02 -16.83
CA ILE A 152 -2.02 -8.79 -16.40
C ILE A 152 -2.37 -9.82 -17.47
N ASP A 153 -2.59 -11.05 -17.04
CA ASP A 153 -3.14 -12.11 -17.87
C ASP A 153 -4.66 -11.98 -17.98
N THR A 154 -5.12 -11.37 -19.07
CA THR A 154 -6.54 -11.10 -19.34
C THR A 154 -7.37 -12.35 -19.62
N SER A 155 -6.74 -13.53 -19.78
CA SER A 155 -7.48 -14.80 -19.89
C SER A 155 -8.05 -15.26 -18.55
N ASN A 156 -7.42 -14.84 -17.44
CA ASN A 156 -7.78 -15.21 -16.08
C ASN A 156 -8.66 -14.18 -15.38
N CYS A 157 -8.68 -12.93 -15.84
CA CYS A 157 -9.47 -11.85 -15.26
C CYS A 157 -9.83 -10.83 -16.35
N PRO A 158 -11.12 -10.66 -16.68
CA PRO A 158 -11.56 -9.58 -17.53
C PRO A 158 -11.12 -8.22 -16.96
N VAL A 159 -10.72 -7.30 -17.83
CA VAL A 159 -10.23 -5.96 -17.42
C VAL A 159 -11.27 -5.21 -16.58
N ILE A 160 -12.57 -5.46 -16.79
CA ILE A 160 -13.67 -4.84 -16.02
C ILE A 160 -13.65 -5.25 -14.54
N ASP A 161 -13.35 -6.52 -14.23
CA ASP A 161 -13.25 -7.04 -12.86
C ASP A 161 -12.11 -6.34 -12.11
N TYR A 162 -10.98 -6.09 -12.80
CA TYR A 162 -9.87 -5.32 -12.25
C TYR A 162 -10.36 -3.91 -11.83
N PHE A 163 -11.08 -3.23 -12.70
CA PHE A 163 -11.55 -1.87 -12.43
C PHE A 163 -12.56 -1.81 -11.28
N GLU A 164 -13.50 -2.74 -11.18
CA GLU A 164 -14.54 -2.69 -10.15
C GLU A 164 -13.97 -2.71 -8.72
N ILE A 165 -12.84 -3.39 -8.52
CA ILE A 165 -12.27 -3.66 -7.21
C ILE A 165 -11.13 -2.70 -6.89
N PHE A 166 -10.28 -2.41 -7.88
CA PHE A 166 -9.06 -1.63 -7.66
C PHE A 166 -9.24 -0.15 -7.92
N LEU A 167 -10.35 0.32 -8.51
CA LEU A 167 -10.54 1.75 -8.76
C LEU A 167 -10.50 2.59 -7.49
N ASN A 168 -11.03 2.07 -6.38
CA ASN A 168 -10.95 2.75 -5.08
C ASN A 168 -9.50 2.86 -4.60
N ARG A 169 -8.74 1.76 -4.64
CA ARG A 169 -7.31 1.72 -4.31
C ARG A 169 -6.50 2.71 -5.16
N MET A 170 -6.71 2.72 -6.49
CA MET A 170 -6.02 3.62 -7.40
C MET A 170 -6.43 5.08 -7.18
N THR A 171 -7.68 5.33 -6.79
CA THR A 171 -8.13 6.67 -6.40
C THR A 171 -7.39 7.16 -5.15
N LEU A 172 -7.14 6.28 -4.18
CA LEU A 172 -6.34 6.59 -2.99
C LEU A 172 -4.89 6.86 -3.37
N CYS A 173 -4.27 6.03 -4.21
CA CYS A 173 -2.92 6.28 -4.72
C CYS A 173 -2.84 7.64 -5.44
N ARG A 174 -3.83 7.99 -6.26
CA ARG A 174 -3.89 9.29 -6.94
C ARG A 174 -3.99 10.47 -5.99
N LYS A 175 -4.85 10.38 -4.96
CA LYS A 175 -4.98 11.44 -3.94
C LYS A 175 -3.70 11.59 -3.13
N SER A 176 -3.10 10.47 -2.72
CA SER A 176 -1.83 10.48 -1.98
C SER A 176 -0.66 10.99 -2.80
N ALA A 177 -0.57 10.60 -4.07
CA ALA A 177 0.43 11.13 -4.99
C ALA A 177 0.27 12.65 -5.14
N HIS A 178 -0.96 13.12 -5.32
CA HIS A 178 -1.25 14.56 -5.43
C HIS A 178 -0.85 15.33 -4.18
N TYR A 179 -1.09 14.78 -2.98
CA TYR A 179 -0.63 15.36 -1.72
C TYR A 179 0.89 15.54 -1.67
N LEU A 180 1.64 14.57 -2.22
CA LEU A 180 3.10 14.62 -2.35
C LEU A 180 3.60 15.49 -3.53
N GLY A 181 2.71 16.18 -4.23
CA GLY A 181 3.06 17.00 -5.41
C GLY A 181 3.33 16.17 -6.68
N LEU A 182 2.96 14.90 -6.69
CA LEU A 182 3.12 13.97 -7.82
C LEU A 182 1.81 13.73 -8.55
N ARG A 183 1.92 13.31 -9.81
CA ARG A 183 0.82 12.69 -10.57
C ARG A 183 0.94 11.17 -10.49
N PHE A 184 -0.16 10.50 -10.16
CA PHE A 184 -0.22 9.04 -10.24
C PHE A 184 -0.53 8.60 -11.65
N ARG A 185 0.21 7.62 -12.17
CA ARG A 185 0.00 7.00 -13.48
C ARG A 185 -0.20 5.49 -13.33
N LEU A 186 -1.18 4.95 -14.03
CA LEU A 186 -1.44 3.51 -14.08
C LEU A 186 -1.24 2.99 -15.51
N ILE A 187 -0.27 2.09 -15.68
CA ILE A 187 0.02 1.44 -16.95
C ILE A 187 -0.31 -0.04 -16.83
N ILE A 188 -1.21 -0.56 -17.66
CA ILE A 188 -1.59 -1.97 -17.70
C ILE A 188 -1.32 -2.51 -19.10
N ASN A 189 -0.50 -3.56 -19.22
CA ASN A 189 -0.13 -4.16 -20.51
C ASN A 189 0.32 -3.10 -21.54
N ASP A 190 1.18 -2.17 -21.10
CA ASP A 190 1.71 -1.03 -21.84
C ASP A 190 0.67 0.04 -22.28
N ALA A 191 -0.60 -0.12 -21.93
CA ALA A 191 -1.62 0.91 -22.11
C ALA A 191 -1.69 1.80 -20.86
N GLU A 192 -1.58 3.12 -21.06
CA GLU A 192 -1.84 4.10 -20.02
C GLU A 192 -3.34 4.27 -19.81
N ILE A 193 -3.77 4.09 -18.57
CA ILE A 193 -5.19 4.07 -18.21
C ILE A 193 -5.61 5.39 -17.56
N ILE A 194 -4.78 5.91 -16.64
CA ILE A 194 -4.99 7.14 -15.87
C ILE A 194 -3.62 7.79 -15.65
#